data_AF-A0A7S0T595-F1
#
_entry.id   AF-A0A7S0T595-F1
#
_cell.length_a   1.000
_cell.length_b   1.000
_cell.length_c   1.000
_cell.angle_alpha   90.00
_cell.angle_beta   90.00
_cell.angle_gamma   90.00
#
_symmetry.space_group_name_H-M   'P 1'
#
loop_
_entity.id
_entity.type
_entity.pdbx_description
1 polymer ?
#
loop_
_entity_poly.entity_id
_entity_poly.type
_entity_poly.pdbx_seq_one_letter_code
_entity_poly.pdbx_strand_id
1 'polypeptide(L)'
;GTIECMFGEVVVSAQSLGGVDGVSEVCATRSSAFGLNPSSGLYVSHITSRYRYECMGWSAVTCPTPATVSGFTSFEVRMGKGELTTSRVTFAFDVEAQVLQVSPPFGSLYGGTI
;
A
#
# COMPACT_ATOMS: atom_id res chain seq x y z
N GLY A 1 -0.52 -14.82 7.39
CA GLY A 1 -1.09 -14.11 8.55
C GLY A 1 -2.36 -13.45 8.10
N THR A 2 -3.37 -13.32 8.97
CA THR A 2 -4.58 -12.57 8.67
C THR A 2 -4.28 -11.07 8.72
N ILE A 3 -4.85 -10.32 7.78
CA ILE A 3 -4.78 -8.86 7.73
C ILE A 3 -6.20 -8.35 7.92
N GLU A 4 -6.37 -7.33 8.75
CA GLU A 4 -7.67 -6.75 9.06
C GLU A 4 -7.61 -5.23 8.96
N CYS A 5 -8.69 -4.63 8.48
CA CYS A 5 -8.90 -3.19 8.54
C CYS A 5 -9.81 -2.86 9.71
N MET A 6 -9.45 -1.83 10.47
CA MET A 6 -10.21 -1.37 11.63
C MET A 6 -10.74 0.03 11.35
N PHE A 7 -12.06 0.20 11.41
CA PHE A 7 -12.77 1.47 11.30
C PHE A 7 -13.34 1.81 12.68
N GLY A 8 -12.53 2.46 13.52
CA GLY A 8 -12.81 2.63 14.94
C GLY A 8 -12.87 1.28 15.64
N GLU A 9 -14.07 0.89 16.08
CA GLU A 9 -14.32 -0.40 16.73
C GLU A 9 -14.74 -1.51 15.75
N VAL A 10 -15.06 -1.17 14.50
CA VAL A 10 -15.51 -2.14 13.50
C VAL A 10 -14.32 -2.77 12.79
N VAL A 11 -14.25 -4.11 12.78
CA VAL A 11 -13.17 -4.86 12.14
C VAL A 11 -13.70 -5.59 10.91
N VAL A 12 -12.99 -5.46 9.79
CA VAL A 12 -13.30 -6.16 8.54
C VAL A 12 -12.08 -6.91 8.01
N SER A 13 -12.31 -8.00 7.30
CA SER A 13 -11.23 -8.77 6.65
C SER A 13 -10.60 -7.95 5.52
N ALA A 14 -9.27 -8.01 5.42
CA ALA A 14 -8.52 -7.36 4.36
C ALA A 14 -7.84 -8.38 3.44
N GLN A 15 -7.63 -7.98 2.19
CA GLN A 15 -6.90 -8.74 1.18
C GLN A 15 -5.62 -8.00 0.79
N SER A 16 -4.49 -8.71 0.77
CA SER A 16 -3.22 -8.15 0.28
C SER A 16 -3.28 -7.95 -1.23
N LEU A 17 -2.80 -6.81 -1.69
CA LEU A 17 -2.60 -6.52 -3.10
C LEU A 17 -1.13 -6.77 -3.46
N GLY A 18 -0.89 -7.51 -4.55
CA GLY A 18 0.46 -7.78 -5.07
C GLY A 18 0.97 -6.70 -6.03
N GLY A 19 0.11 -5.78 -6.45
CA GLY A 19 0.38 -4.67 -7.36
C GLY A 19 -0.61 -3.53 -7.10
N VAL A 20 -0.15 -2.29 -7.06
CA VAL A 20 -1.01 -1.09 -7.05
C VAL A 20 -0.50 -0.15 -8.13
N ASP A 21 -1.40 0.28 -9.01
CA ASP A 21 -1.05 1.20 -10.09
C ASP A 21 -0.45 2.49 -9.51
N GLY A 22 0.69 2.91 -10.08
CA GLY A 22 1.42 4.09 -9.63
C GLY A 22 2.36 3.85 -8.44
N VAL A 23 2.42 2.64 -7.87
CA VAL A 23 3.39 2.29 -6.82
C VAL A 23 4.50 1.43 -7.42
N SER A 24 5.73 1.94 -7.44
CA SER A 24 6.92 1.23 -7.91
C SER A 24 7.86 0.96 -6.75
N GLU A 25 8.34 -0.28 -6.64
CA GLU A 25 9.32 -0.66 -5.62
C GLU A 25 10.69 -0.08 -5.99
N VAL A 26 11.30 0.68 -5.07
CA VAL A 26 12.64 1.23 -5.28
C VAL A 26 13.67 0.19 -4.84
N CYS A 27 14.35 -0.40 -5.81
CA CYS A 27 15.44 -1.35 -5.59
C CYS A 27 16.80 -0.65 -5.66
N ALA A 28 17.53 -0.64 -4.54
CA ALA A 28 18.92 -0.19 -4.52
C ALA A 28 19.86 -1.37 -4.78
N THR A 29 20.91 -1.13 -5.56
CA THR A 29 21.97 -2.12 -5.75
C THR A 29 23.02 -1.92 -4.68
N ARG A 30 23.19 -2.89 -3.78
CA ARG A 30 24.26 -2.88 -2.77
C ARG A 30 25.39 -3.79 -3.22
N SER A 31 26.54 -3.21 -3.55
CA SER A 31 27.78 -3.94 -3.79
C SER A 31 28.58 -4.05 -2.50
N SER A 32 28.76 -5.25 -1.96
CA SER A 32 29.75 -5.49 -0.91
C SER A 32 31.08 -5.92 -1.53
N ALA A 33 32.14 -5.16 -1.28
CA ALA A 33 33.51 -5.59 -1.53
C ALA A 33 33.99 -6.33 -0.27
N PHE A 34 34.27 -7.63 -0.37
CA PHE A 34 34.99 -8.34 0.67
C PHE A 34 36.46 -7.90 0.60
N GLY A 35 36.85 -6.99 1.49
CA GLY A 35 38.26 -6.67 1.71
C GLY A 35 38.94 -7.83 2.42
N LEU A 36 39.92 -8.49 1.79
CA LEU A 36 40.80 -9.40 2.51
C LEU A 36 41.82 -8.59 3.31
N ASN A 37 42.11 -9.08 4.51
CA ASN A 37 43.08 -8.51 5.44
C ASN A 37 44.49 -8.53 4.79
N PRO A 38 45.23 -7.41 4.74
CA PRO A 38 46.56 -7.36 4.11
C PRO A 38 47.62 -8.25 4.80
N SER A 39 47.32 -8.85 5.96
CA SER A 39 48.22 -9.76 6.68
C SER A 39 48.27 -11.19 6.11
N SER A 40 47.38 -11.57 5.17
CA SER A 40 47.31 -12.94 4.64
C SER A 40 47.96 -13.17 3.28
N GLY A 41 48.64 -12.18 2.69
CA GLY A 41 49.43 -12.34 1.46
C GLY A 41 48.61 -12.70 0.20
N LEU A 42 47.28 -12.59 0.26
CA LEU A 42 46.37 -12.86 -0.84
C LEU A 42 46.14 -11.58 -1.66
N TYR A 43 46.72 -11.51 -2.85
CA TYR A 43 46.45 -10.45 -3.83
C TYR A 43 45.12 -10.73 -4.56
N VAL A 44 44.24 -9.73 -4.62
CA VAL A 44 42.89 -9.88 -5.21
C VAL A 44 43.01 -9.91 -6.73
N SER A 45 42.93 -11.10 -7.34
CA SER A 45 42.87 -11.23 -8.80
C SER A 45 41.45 -11.07 -9.35
N HIS A 46 40.40 -11.25 -8.53
CA HIS A 46 39.00 -11.10 -8.93
C HIS A 46 38.16 -10.53 -7.79
N ILE A 47 37.63 -9.33 -7.99
CA ILE A 47 36.59 -8.77 -7.11
C ILE A 47 35.27 -9.41 -7.53
N THR A 48 34.78 -10.40 -6.77
CA THR A 48 33.41 -10.89 -6.95
C THR A 48 32.47 -9.95 -6.21
N SER A 49 32.00 -8.90 -6.88
CA SER A 49 30.91 -8.07 -6.37
C SER A 49 29.62 -8.89 -6.35
N ARG A 50 29.12 -9.24 -5.16
CA ARG A 50 27.74 -9.71 -5.04
C ARG A 50 26.84 -8.49 -5.06
N TYR A 51 26.22 -8.24 -6.20
CA TYR A 51 25.13 -7.30 -6.31
C TYR A 51 23.92 -7.90 -5.60
N ARG A 52 23.56 -7.35 -4.43
CA ARG A 52 22.29 -7.66 -3.79
C ARG A 52 21.33 -6.51 -4.10
N TYR A 53 20.21 -6.84 -4.72
CA TYR A 53 19.08 -5.91 -4.79
C TYR A 53 18.46 -5.84 -3.41
N GLU A 54 18.55 -4.69 -2.77
CA GLU A 54 17.87 -4.38 -1.52
C GLU A 54 16.72 -3.44 -1.90
N CYS A 55 15.53 -4.01 -2.01
CA CYS A 55 14.33 -3.27 -2.38
C CYS A 55 13.61 -2.82 -1.11
N MET A 56 13.30 -1.52 -1.03
CA MET A 56 12.36 -1.04 -0.01
C MET A 56 10.96 -1.39 -0.50
N GLY A 57 10.47 -2.52 0.00
CA GLY A 57 9.16 -3.05 -0.36
C GLY A 57 8.02 -2.13 0.06
N TRP A 58 6.91 -2.23 -0.66
CA TRP A 58 5.64 -1.64 -0.29
C TRP A 58 4.62 -2.76 -0.08
N SER A 59 3.62 -2.48 0.75
CA SER A 59 2.50 -3.39 1.00
C SER A 59 1.22 -2.61 0.84
N ALA A 60 0.27 -3.16 0.10
CA ALA A 60 -1.06 -2.58 0.02
C ALA A 60 -2.12 -3.63 0.34
N VAL A 61 -3.24 -3.14 0.85
CA VAL A 61 -4.37 -3.95 1.26
C VAL A 61 -5.65 -3.31 0.75
N THR A 62 -6.65 -4.15 0.45
CA THR A 62 -8.01 -3.71 0.17
C THR A 62 -8.96 -4.31 1.19
N CYS A 63 -9.97 -3.55 1.58
CA CYS A 63 -11.00 -3.98 2.49
C CYS A 63 -12.33 -3.27 2.19
N PRO A 64 -13.46 -3.96 2.36
CA PRO A 64 -14.77 -3.35 2.19
C PRO A 64 -15.06 -2.39 3.35
N THR A 65 -15.39 -1.15 3.03
CA THR A 65 -15.84 -0.17 4.01
C THR A 65 -17.17 -0.62 4.63
N PRO A 66 -17.29 -0.68 5.97
CA PRO A 66 -18.53 -1.11 6.62
C PRO A 66 -19.64 -0.05 6.46
N ALA A 67 -20.90 -0.48 6.50
CA ALA A 67 -22.03 0.45 6.52
C ALA A 67 -22.22 1.01 7.93
N THR A 68 -21.84 2.27 8.14
CA THR A 68 -21.98 2.98 9.44
C THR A 68 -22.59 4.36 9.25
N VAL A 69 -22.95 5.02 10.36
CA VAL A 69 -23.43 6.40 10.36
C VAL A 69 -22.36 7.37 9.85
N SER A 70 -22.80 8.49 9.26
CA SER A 70 -21.91 9.54 8.79
C SER A 70 -21.10 10.14 9.94
N GLY A 71 -19.83 10.45 9.70
CA GLY A 71 -18.92 11.02 10.69
C GLY A 71 -17.48 10.59 10.49
N PHE A 72 -16.60 11.07 11.37
CA PHE A 72 -15.18 10.71 11.35
C PHE A 72 -14.90 9.53 12.27
N THR A 73 -14.08 8.60 11.82
CA THR A 73 -13.54 7.49 12.62
C THR A 73 -12.04 7.35 12.42
N SER A 74 -11.38 6.56 13.25
CA SER A 74 -10.00 6.15 13.03
C SER A 74 -9.92 4.97 12.08
N PHE A 75 -8.97 4.97 11.15
CA PHE A 75 -8.63 3.83 10.31
C PHE A 75 -7.24 3.32 10.65
N GLU A 76 -7.13 2.01 10.84
CA GLU A 76 -5.89 1.29 11.13
C GLU A 76 -5.87 -0.04 10.37
N VAL A 77 -4.68 -0.50 10.01
CA VAL A 77 -4.48 -1.85 9.46
C VAL A 77 -3.77 -2.69 10.50
N ARG A 78 -4.32 -3.87 10.79
CA ARG A 78 -3.73 -4.84 11.70
C ARG A 78 -3.15 -6.00 10.91
N MET A 79 -1.88 -6.32 11.15
CA MET A 79 -1.19 -7.45 10.54
C MET A 79 -0.91 -8.53 11.59
N GLY A 80 -1.42 -9.74 11.36
CA GLY A 80 -0.99 -10.94 12.09
C GLY A 80 -1.06 -10.83 13.62
N LYS A 81 0.06 -11.04 14.32
CA LYS A 81 0.17 -11.21 15.79
C LYS A 81 -0.17 -9.95 16.63
N GLY A 82 -1.11 -9.13 16.19
CA GLY A 82 -1.56 -7.92 16.86
C GLY A 82 -0.70 -6.69 16.57
N GLU A 83 0.20 -6.75 15.58
CA GLU A 83 0.97 -5.57 15.18
C GLU A 83 0.07 -4.64 14.37
N LEU A 84 -0.29 -3.51 14.97
CA LEU A 84 -1.02 -2.43 14.31
C LEU A 84 -0.04 -1.60 13.49
N THR A 85 -0.47 -1.09 12.35
CA THR A 85 0.25 -0.01 11.66
C THR A 85 0.49 1.14 12.62
N THR A 86 1.71 1.68 12.66
CA THR A 86 2.09 2.76 13.58
C THR A 86 1.36 4.08 13.31
N SER A 87 0.66 4.20 12.17
CA SER A 87 -0.10 5.38 11.78
C SER A 87 -1.60 5.12 11.80
N ARG A 88 -2.29 5.69 12.79
CA ARG A 88 -3.75 5.89 12.77
C ARG A 88 -4.06 7.05 11.83
N VAL A 89 -4.94 6.85 10.86
CA VAL A 89 -5.42 7.91 9.96
C VAL A 89 -6.90 8.18 10.17
N THR A 90 -7.38 9.37 9.83
CA THR A 90 -8.80 9.71 9.94
C THR A 90 -9.54 9.27 8.68
N PHE A 91 -10.67 8.58 8.86
CA PHE A 91 -11.57 8.15 7.80
C PHE A 91 -12.93 8.84 7.97
N ALA A 92 -13.51 9.35 6.89
CA ALA A 92 -14.79 10.04 6.89
C ALA A 92 -15.86 9.18 6.21
N PHE A 93 -16.96 8.95 6.91
CA PHE A 93 -18.20 8.45 6.33
C PHE A 93 -19.07 9.65 5.96
N ASP A 94 -19.24 9.88 4.66
CA ASP A 94 -20.12 10.93 4.16
C ASP A 94 -21.59 10.51 4.25
N VAL A 95 -22.46 11.52 4.22
CA VAL A 95 -23.90 11.31 4.05
C VAL A 95 -24.20 10.77 2.65
N GLU A 96 -25.31 10.05 2.52
CA GLU A 96 -25.75 9.54 1.23
C GLU A 96 -25.95 10.69 0.23
N ALA A 97 -25.30 10.58 -0.93
CA ALA A 97 -25.37 11.59 -1.97
C ALA A 97 -26.77 11.60 -2.60
N GLN A 98 -27.32 12.81 -2.79
CA GLN A 98 -28.61 12.99 -3.46
C GLN A 98 -28.43 13.71 -4.79
N VAL A 99 -29.06 13.16 -5.84
CA VAL A 99 -29.10 13.80 -7.15
C VAL A 99 -30.26 14.79 -7.17
N LEU A 100 -29.92 16.08 -7.22
CA LEU A 100 -30.91 17.16 -7.25
C LEU A 100 -31.38 17.50 -8.67
N GLN A 101 -30.46 17.46 -9.63
CA GLN A 101 -30.72 17.83 -11.01
C GLN A 101 -29.75 17.12 -11.94
N VAL A 102 -30.24 16.77 -13.12
CA VAL A 102 -29.43 16.31 -14.26
C VAL A 102 -29.59 17.34 -15.37
N SER A 103 -28.47 17.82 -15.93
CA SER A 103 -28.45 18.78 -17.02
C SER A 103 -27.34 18.42 -18.01
N PRO A 104 -27.65 18.21 -19.31
CA PRO A 104 -28.99 18.27 -19.90
C PRO A 104 -29.88 17.08 -19.49
N PRO A 105 -31.22 17.23 -19.46
CA PRO A 105 -32.14 16.15 -19.08
C PRO A 105 -32.31 15.07 -20.16
N PHE A 106 -31.83 15.32 -21.38
CA PHE A 106 -31.88 14.40 -22.50
C PHE A 106 -30.53 14.34 -23.20
N GLY A 107 -30.27 13.21 -23.87
CA GLY A 107 -29.01 12.96 -24.55
C GLY A 107 -29.18 12.19 -25.86
N SER A 108 -28.07 12.09 -26.60
CA SER A 108 -27.99 11.27 -27.82
C SER A 108 -28.22 9.80 -27.52
N LEU A 109 -28.89 9.09 -28.44
CA LEU A 109 -29.04 7.63 -28.39
C LEU A 109 -27.68 6.90 -28.41
N TYR A 110 -26.63 7.55 -28.91
CA TYR A 110 -25.29 7.00 -29.01
C TYR A 110 -24.36 7.45 -27.86
N GLY A 111 -24.89 8.19 -26.88
CA GLY A 111 -24.11 8.78 -25.79
C GLY A 111 -23.30 10.01 -26.23
N GLY A 112 -22.41 10.47 -25.36
CA GLY A 112 -21.51 11.60 -25.63
C GLY A 112 -22.19 12.98 -25.62
N THR A 113 -23.36 13.11 -24.98
CA THR A 113 -24.04 14.40 -24.82
C THR A 113 -23.15 15.39 -24.10
N ILE A 114 -22.94 16.56 -24.71
CA ILE A 114 -22.18 17.70 -24.17
C ILE A 114 -23.10 18.79 -23.65
#